data_AF-A0A2N6A3T4-F1
#
_entry.id   AF-A0A2N6A3T4-F1
#
_cell.length_a   1.000
_cell.length_b   1.000
_cell.length_c   1.000
_cell.angle_alpha   90.00
_cell.angle_beta   90.00
_cell.angle_gamma   90.00
#
_symmetry.space_group_name_H-M   'P 1'
#
loop_
_entity.id
_entity.type
_entity.pdbx_description
1 polymer ?
#
loop_
_entity_poly.entity_id
_entity_poly.type
_entity_poly.pdbx_seq_one_letter_code
_entity_poly.pdbx_strand_id
1 'polypeptide(L)'
;AGHRVAGYKKKRKYTLAERKIAKQALAIYTYDVRRYLAAYLAMSKNVDAIVFSGAAGAKNVDLRKMIMSGINKPKACKVLTAQGDENKNLVNKTYKCLVKK
;
A
#
# COMPACT_ATOMS: atom_id res chain seq x y z
N ALA A 1 9.02 -9.97 11.39
CA ALA A 1 8.45 -10.78 12.50
C ALA A 1 7.04 -11.30 12.20
N GLY A 2 6.14 -10.52 11.56
CA GLY A 2 4.74 -10.93 11.33
C GLY A 2 4.42 -11.65 10.02
N HIS A 3 5.22 -11.47 8.96
CA HIS A 3 5.08 -12.15 7.67
C HIS A 3 6.46 -12.39 7.04
N ARG A 4 6.59 -13.42 6.21
CA ARG A 4 7.83 -13.73 5.49
C ARG A 4 7.85 -12.93 4.19
N VAL A 5 8.77 -11.98 4.07
CA VAL A 5 9.01 -11.24 2.83
C VAL A 5 10.18 -11.88 2.10
N ALA A 6 10.00 -12.17 0.81
CA ALA A 6 11.07 -12.72 -0.03
C ALA A 6 12.29 -11.78 -0.04
N GLY A 7 13.50 -12.33 0.09
CA GLY A 7 14.75 -11.57 0.10
C GLY A 7 15.10 -10.83 1.40
N TYR A 8 14.19 -10.77 2.40
CA TYR A 8 14.49 -10.12 3.67
C TYR A 8 15.32 -11.02 4.61
N LYS A 9 16.54 -10.58 4.94
CA LYS A 9 17.40 -11.22 5.93
C LYS A 9 17.15 -10.64 7.33
N LYS A 10 16.66 -11.48 8.25
CA LYS A 10 16.43 -11.10 9.65
C LYS A 10 17.78 -10.86 10.36
N LYS A 11 17.92 -9.72 11.03
CA LYS A 11 19.12 -9.39 11.85
C LYS A 11 19.15 -10.14 13.18
N ARG A 12 17.99 -10.43 13.77
CA ARG A 12 17.85 -11.17 15.03
C ARG A 12 16.82 -12.29 14.94
N LYS A 13 16.89 -13.23 15.88
CA LYS A 13 15.81 -14.21 16.11
C LYS A 13 14.72 -13.54 16.95
N TYR A 14 13.47 -13.74 16.55
CA TYR A 14 12.29 -13.28 17.28
C TYR A 14 11.68 -14.44 18.06
N THR A 15 11.22 -14.17 19.29
CA THR A 15 10.49 -15.12 20.12
C THR A 15 9.12 -15.44 19.52
N LEU A 16 8.46 -16.50 20.00
CA LEU A 16 7.12 -16.87 19.54
C LEU A 16 6.10 -15.78 19.87
N ALA A 17 6.19 -15.18 21.05
CA ALA A 17 5.32 -14.08 21.48
C ALA A 17 5.45 -12.86 20.57
N GLU A 18 6.68 -12.43 20.25
CA GLU A 18 6.94 -11.30 19.34
C GLU A 18 6.37 -11.56 17.94
N ARG A 19 6.51 -12.78 17.42
CA ARG A 19 5.94 -13.15 16.11
C ARG A 19 4.43 -13.12 16.12
N LYS A 20 3.80 -13.59 17.20
CA LYS A 20 2.34 -13.57 17.37
C LYS A 20 1.82 -12.14 17.36
N ILE A 21 2.42 -11.26 18.18
CA ILE A 21 2.07 -9.83 18.23
C ILE A 21 2.26 -9.18 16.86
N ALA A 22 3.42 -9.40 16.21
CA ALA A 22 3.69 -8.81 14.91
C ALA A 22 2.72 -9.31 13.80
N LYS A 23 2.29 -10.58 13.86
CA LYS A 23 1.29 -11.12 12.94
C LYS A 23 -0.07 -10.47 13.18
N GLN A 24 -0.46 -10.29 14.43
CA GLN A 24 -1.71 -9.63 14.80
C GLN A 24 -1.73 -8.15 14.40
N ALA A 25 -0.64 -7.42 14.65
CA ALA A 25 -0.50 -6.02 14.23
C ALA A 25 -0.62 -5.88 12.69
N LEU A 26 0.00 -6.78 11.94
CA LEU A 26 -0.11 -6.80 10.48
C LEU A 26 -1.55 -7.13 10.02
N ALA A 27 -2.23 -8.04 10.72
CA ALA A 27 -3.63 -8.36 10.41
C ALA A 27 -4.54 -7.14 10.61
N ILE A 28 -4.39 -6.40 11.72
CA ILE A 28 -5.14 -5.16 11.99
C ILE A 28 -4.84 -4.11 10.91
N TYR A 29 -3.56 -3.87 10.62
CA TYR A 29 -3.15 -2.91 9.59
C TYR A 29 -3.77 -3.23 8.22
N THR A 30 -3.66 -4.48 7.76
CA THR A 30 -4.22 -4.88 6.45
C THR A 30 -5.75 -4.85 6.43
N TYR A 31 -6.39 -5.15 7.57
CA TYR A 31 -7.84 -5.04 7.73
C TYR A 31 -8.32 -3.60 7.60
N ASP A 32 -7.68 -2.65 8.28
CA ASP A 32 -8.10 -1.25 8.22
C ASP A 32 -7.97 -0.67 6.82
N VAL A 33 -6.84 -0.89 6.14
CA VAL A 33 -6.68 -0.41 4.76
C VAL A 33 -7.74 -1.04 3.84
N ARG A 34 -8.01 -2.34 4.00
CA ARG A 34 -9.06 -3.04 3.24
C ARG A 34 -10.43 -2.42 3.50
N ARG A 35 -10.77 -2.14 4.76
CA ARG A 35 -12.04 -1.56 5.18
C ARG A 35 -12.28 -0.19 4.53
N TYR A 36 -11.29 0.70 4.57
CA TYR A 36 -11.40 2.00 3.90
C TYR A 36 -11.51 1.86 2.38
N LEU A 37 -10.69 1.00 1.78
CA LEU A 37 -10.72 0.77 0.33
C LEU A 37 -12.09 0.24 -0.12
N ALA A 38 -12.67 -0.72 0.61
CA ALA A 38 -14.00 -1.25 0.33
C ALA A 38 -15.09 -0.18 0.46
N ALA A 39 -15.01 0.68 1.49
CA ALA A 39 -15.94 1.79 1.65
C ALA A 39 -15.88 2.75 0.46
N TYR A 40 -14.68 3.14 0.01
CA TYR A 40 -14.53 4.01 -1.16
C TYR A 40 -14.99 3.36 -2.46
N LEU A 41 -14.75 2.05 -2.64
CA LEU A 41 -15.26 1.30 -3.79
C LEU A 41 -16.80 1.27 -3.81
N ALA A 42 -17.43 1.11 -2.64
CA ALA A 42 -18.89 1.10 -2.54
C ALA A 42 -19.52 2.47 -2.82
N MET A 43 -18.83 3.56 -2.45
CA MET A 43 -19.30 4.94 -2.68
C MET A 43 -19.08 5.42 -4.11
N SER A 44 -18.14 4.83 -4.84
CA SER A 44 -17.75 5.28 -6.17
C SER A 44 -18.52 4.52 -7.25
N LYS A 45 -19.24 5.23 -8.12
CA LYS A 45 -19.98 4.59 -9.23
C LYS A 45 -19.05 3.84 -10.20
N ASN A 46 -17.89 4.42 -10.48
CA ASN A 46 -16.86 3.84 -11.36
C ASN A 46 -15.49 4.08 -10.74
N VAL A 47 -14.66 3.04 -10.67
CA VAL A 47 -13.28 3.13 -10.22
C VAL A 47 -12.36 2.49 -11.24
N ASP A 48 -11.58 3.33 -11.93
CA ASP A 48 -10.66 2.89 -12.98
C ASP A 48 -9.36 2.30 -12.42
N ALA A 49 -8.90 2.80 -11.27
CA ALA A 49 -7.65 2.33 -10.68
C ALA A 49 -7.61 2.45 -9.15
N ILE A 50 -6.90 1.50 -8.53
CA ILE A 50 -6.44 1.54 -7.14
C ILE A 50 -4.91 1.68 -7.18
N VAL A 51 -4.38 2.73 -6.55
CA VAL A 51 -2.95 3.04 -6.61
C VAL A 51 -2.32 2.86 -5.23
N PHE A 52 -1.34 1.97 -5.14
CA PHE A 52 -0.50 1.82 -3.96
C PHE A 52 0.76 2.68 -4.09
N SER A 53 0.91 3.65 -3.20
CA SER A 53 2.07 4.54 -3.12
C SER A 53 2.78 4.41 -1.77
N GLY A 54 3.82 5.22 -1.56
CA GLY A 54 4.64 5.24 -0.35
C GLY A 54 5.51 4.00 -0.16
N ALA A 55 6.36 4.02 0.86
CA ALA A 55 7.36 2.97 1.09
C ALA A 55 6.74 1.57 1.29
N ALA A 56 5.65 1.48 2.06
CA ALA A 56 4.98 0.23 2.37
C ALA A 56 4.18 -0.31 1.17
N GLY A 57 3.35 0.54 0.55
CA GLY A 57 2.46 0.13 -0.54
C GLY A 57 3.17 -0.13 -1.86
N ALA A 58 4.16 0.70 -2.22
CA ALA A 58 4.83 0.58 -3.52
C ALA A 58 5.78 -0.63 -3.59
N LYS A 59 6.54 -0.91 -2.53
CA LYS A 59 7.62 -1.92 -2.57
C LYS A 59 7.20 -3.32 -2.09
N ASN A 60 6.12 -3.45 -1.32
CA ASN A 60 5.75 -4.74 -0.74
C ASN A 60 4.56 -5.40 -1.46
N VAL A 61 4.87 -6.36 -2.33
CA VAL A 61 3.86 -7.12 -3.11
C VAL A 61 2.94 -7.92 -2.19
N ASP A 62 3.49 -8.59 -1.19
CA ASP A 62 2.72 -9.45 -0.27
C ASP A 62 1.72 -8.63 0.54
N LEU A 63 2.13 -7.43 0.97
CA LEU A 63 1.24 -6.49 1.66
C LEU A 63 0.04 -6.09 0.80
N ARG A 64 0.27 -5.77 -0.48
CA ARG A 64 -0.83 -5.44 -1.41
C ARG A 64 -1.76 -6.62 -1.61
N LYS A 65 -1.23 -7.84 -1.78
CA LYS A 65 -2.04 -9.05 -1.88
C LYS A 65 -2.90 -9.26 -0.64
N MET A 66 -2.32 -9.08 0.55
CA MET A 66 -3.06 -9.17 1.81
C MET A 66 -4.20 -8.15 1.84
N ILE A 67 -3.95 -6.88 1.51
CA ILE A 67 -4.97 -5.83 1.50
C ILE A 67 -6.08 -6.15 0.47
N MET A 68 -5.71 -6.51 -0.76
CA MET A 68 -6.66 -6.78 -1.85
C MET A 68 -7.45 -8.08 -1.68
N SER A 69 -7.00 -8.98 -0.81
CA SER A 69 -7.69 -10.24 -0.52
C SER A 69 -9.12 -9.96 -0.03
N GLY A 70 -10.10 -10.56 -0.69
CA GLY A 70 -11.53 -10.44 -0.33
C GLY A 70 -12.19 -9.12 -0.70
N ILE A 71 -11.50 -8.22 -1.42
CA ILE A 71 -12.12 -7.00 -1.95
C ILE A 71 -12.84 -7.32 -3.26
N ASN A 72 -14.13 -6.99 -3.34
CA ASN A 72 -14.84 -6.98 -4.60
C ASN A 72 -14.53 -5.65 -5.33
N LYS A 73 -13.70 -5.71 -6.37
CA LYS A 73 -13.38 -4.56 -7.21
C LYS A 73 -14.06 -4.70 -8.58
N PRO A 74 -14.40 -3.59 -9.25
CA PRO A 74 -14.87 -3.63 -10.64
C PRO A 74 -13.88 -4.37 -11.55
N LYS A 75 -14.39 -5.08 -12.57
CA LYS A 75 -13.55 -5.84 -13.51
C LYS A 75 -12.54 -4.94 -14.24
N ALA A 76 -12.97 -3.74 -14.63
CA ALA A 76 -12.14 -2.75 -15.30
C ALA A 76 -11.11 -2.05 -14.39
N CYS A 77 -11.26 -2.16 -13.06
CA CYS A 77 -10.39 -1.50 -12.10
C CYS A 77 -8.97 -2.08 -12.12
N LYS A 78 -7.97 -1.28 -12.46
CA LYS A 78 -6.55 -1.65 -12.49
C LYS A 78 -5.90 -1.44 -11.12
N VAL A 79 -4.99 -2.32 -10.72
CA VAL A 79 -4.20 -2.14 -9.50
C VAL A 79 -2.79 -1.71 -9.89
N LEU A 80 -2.41 -0.49 -9.51
CA LEU A 80 -1.15 0.14 -9.89
C LEU A 80 -0.26 0.37 -8.67
N THR A 81 1.03 0.53 -8.93
CA THR A 81 2.00 0.98 -7.94
C THR A 81 2.66 2.26 -8.41
N ALA A 82 2.70 3.28 -7.56
CA ALA A 82 3.43 4.51 -7.82
C ALA A 82 4.58 4.60 -6.82
N GLN A 83 5.82 4.60 -7.31
CA GLN A 83 6.94 4.97 -6.45
C GLN A 83 6.87 6.49 -6.28
N GLY A 84 6.53 6.93 -5.06
CA GLY A 84 6.48 8.35 -4.74
C GLY A 84 7.90 8.93 -4.77
N ASP A 85 8.11 9.89 -5.66
CA ASP A 85 9.27 10.79 -5.62
C ASP A 85 8.75 12.19 -5.27
N GLU A 86 8.63 12.44 -3.97
CA GLU A 86 8.15 13.72 -3.44
C GLU A 86 9.05 14.88 -3.90
N ASN A 87 10.36 14.65 -3.97
CA ASN A 87 11.32 15.66 -4.43
C ASN A 87 11.07 16.04 -5.89
N LYS A 88 10.88 15.05 -6.77
CA LYS A 88 10.50 15.31 -8.17
C LYS A 88 9.18 16.06 -8.28
N ASN A 89 8.19 15.73 -7.44
CA ASN A 89 6.94 16.46 -7.39
C ASN A 89 7.13 17.92 -6.95
N LEU A 90 7.98 18.16 -5.95
CA LEU A 90 8.32 19.51 -5.49
C LEU A 90 8.98 20.31 -6.61
N VAL A 91 10.01 19.76 -7.26
CA VAL A 91 10.70 20.38 -8.40
C VAL A 91 9.74 20.71 -9.53
N ASN A 92 8.88 19.76 -9.93
CA ASN A 92 7.91 19.98 -11.00
C ASN A 92 6.89 21.07 -10.67
N LYS A 93 6.44 21.15 -9.40
CA LYS A 93 5.53 22.21 -8.94
C LYS A 93 6.24 23.56 -8.95
N THR A 94 7.44 23.65 -8.40
CA THR A 94 8.26 24.87 -8.40
C THR A 94 8.55 25.35 -9.82
N TYR A 95 8.97 24.45 -10.72
CA TYR A 95 9.21 24.77 -12.13
C TYR A 95 7.94 25.31 -12.81
N LYS A 96 6.78 24.67 -12.60
CA LYS A 96 5.50 25.17 -13.13
C LYS A 96 5.17 26.57 -12.63
N CYS A 97 5.43 26.88 -11.37
CA CYS A 97 5.21 28.23 -10.81
C CYS A 97 6.17 29.28 -11.38
N LEU A 98 7.42 28.89 -11.68
CA LEU A 98 8.45 29.82 -12.15
C LEU A 98 8.41 30.06 -13.67
N VAL A 99 8.03 29.05 -14.46
CA VAL A 99 8.08 29.10 -15.92
C VAL A 99 6.73 29.45 -16.56
N LYS A 100 5.59 29.24 -15.88
CA LYS A 100 4.33 29.86 -16.29
C LYS A 100 4.29 31.30 -15.78
N LYS A 101 5.00 32.19 -16.48
CA LYS A 101 4.68 33.62 -16.55
C LYS A 101 4.43 33.96 -18.01
#